data_AF-A0A7S1N1G0-F1
#
_entry.id   AF-A0A7S1N1G0-F1
#
_cell.length_a   1.000
_cell.length_b   1.000
_cell.length_c   1.000
_cell.angle_alpha   90.00
_cell.angle_beta   90.00
_cell.angle_gamma   90.00
#
_symmetry.space_group_name_H-M   'P 1'
#
loop_
_entity.id
_entity.type
_entity.pdbx_description
1 polymer ?
#
loop_
_entity_poly.entity_id
_entity_poly.type
_entity_poly.pdbx_seq_one_letter_code
_entity_poly.pdbx_strand_id
1 'polypeptide(L)'
;MWVITILSFLLHLGAGLLDAECAPGQEQCHIHRPHYIYDVKTVISAQSSLYLNNILHCTQHLCEVNLIAPTVTLDVNSHVTAAIVNVIADEVYIDGIINTDGRGHASDQGEGPGSIPISLYDGAIGGGYNGPGRTRCHGSSLGSSVQFGEGEFGDEVEGISNFQHHVGSGGGQGRTDEVQGGRGGGAIAINASTLIVLNGRLSANGQPGMPGVDGSCDGGGGGSGGSITVSAPVITGSGYAAATGAKGGMTFDGRPTGSANCWGNKEYGSPGGSAEGGRIVMITPSVHHAIDMTVKGGVQNEWTCVDGGDGHIFYSNTQYYDRRPTGQPAT
;
A
#
# COMPACT_ATOMS: atom_id res chain seq x y z
N MET A 1 -19.38 55.04 -15.47
CA MET A 1 -19.75 54.21 -14.32
C MET A 1 -18.79 53.03 -14.33
N TRP A 2 -17.75 53.10 -13.50
CA TRP A 2 -16.68 52.10 -13.42
C TRP A 2 -17.10 51.03 -12.41
N VAL A 3 -17.18 49.77 -12.84
CA VAL A 3 -17.37 48.64 -11.93
C VAL A 3 -16.04 47.93 -11.80
N ILE A 4 -15.42 48.10 -10.63
CA ILE A 4 -14.25 47.37 -10.18
C ILE A 4 -14.78 46.03 -9.63
N THR A 5 -14.50 44.93 -10.32
CA THR A 5 -14.72 43.59 -9.77
C THR A 5 -13.45 43.17 -9.04
N ILE A 6 -13.51 43.18 -7.71
CA ILE A 6 -12.41 42.78 -6.83
C ILE A 6 -12.24 41.26 -6.93
N LEU A 7 -11.06 40.88 -7.41
CA LEU A 7 -10.53 39.53 -7.46
C LEU A 7 -10.11 39.13 -6.04
N SER A 8 -10.84 38.19 -5.41
CA SER A 8 -10.46 37.62 -4.12
C SER A 8 -9.44 36.50 -4.32
N PHE A 9 -8.17 36.88 -4.50
CA PHE A 9 -7.04 35.98 -4.27
C PHE A 9 -6.82 35.90 -2.75
N LEU A 10 -7.33 34.84 -2.12
CA LEU A 10 -6.97 34.53 -0.74
C LEU A 10 -5.74 33.62 -0.74
N LEU A 11 -4.66 34.16 -0.19
CA LEU A 11 -3.40 33.46 0.07
C LEU A 11 -3.63 32.23 0.97
N HIS A 12 -3.20 31.06 0.50
CA HIS A 12 -2.65 30.01 1.36
C HIS A 12 -1.12 30.05 1.21
N LEU A 13 -0.48 30.80 2.11
CA LEU A 13 0.97 30.75 2.31
C LEU A 13 1.27 29.44 3.04
N GLY A 14 1.79 28.48 2.29
CA GLY A 14 2.15 27.14 2.77
C GLY A 14 2.56 26.18 1.66
N ALA A 15 2.32 26.51 0.38
CA ALA A 15 2.83 25.72 -0.74
C ALA A 15 4.37 25.85 -0.79
N GLY A 16 5.06 24.75 -0.49
CA GLY A 16 6.42 24.56 -0.98
C GLY A 16 6.38 24.79 -2.49
N LEU A 17 7.24 25.68 -2.98
CA LEU A 17 7.32 26.04 -4.38
C LEU A 17 7.36 24.78 -5.25
N LEU A 18 6.24 24.44 -5.88
CA LEU A 18 6.23 23.84 -7.21
C LEU A 18 6.87 24.90 -8.11
N ASP A 19 8.19 24.84 -8.25
CA ASP A 19 8.97 25.70 -9.13
C ASP A 19 8.39 25.61 -10.55
N ALA A 20 7.50 26.52 -10.93
CA ALA A 20 7.11 26.98 -12.27
C ALA A 20 6.89 25.97 -13.43
N GLU A 21 7.07 24.66 -13.27
CA GLU A 21 7.08 23.68 -14.36
C GLU A 21 5.65 23.23 -14.74
N CYS A 22 4.69 23.37 -13.83
CA CYS A 22 3.34 22.83 -13.97
C CYS A 22 2.29 23.71 -13.28
N ALA A 23 2.16 24.96 -13.72
CA ALA A 23 1.08 25.83 -13.26
C ALA A 23 -0.28 25.39 -13.88
N PRO A 24 -1.41 25.58 -13.16
CA PRO A 24 -2.74 25.34 -13.73
C PRO A 24 -2.93 26.10 -15.05
N GLY A 25 -3.33 25.39 -16.11
CA GLY A 25 -3.57 25.96 -17.43
C GLY A 25 -2.38 25.95 -18.39
N GLN A 26 -1.26 25.32 -18.04
CA GLN A 26 -0.20 25.03 -19.00
C GLN A 26 -0.66 23.97 -20.00
N GLU A 27 -0.29 24.15 -21.27
CA GLU A 27 -0.58 23.19 -22.34
C GLU A 27 0.14 21.86 -22.05
N GLN A 28 1.43 21.93 -21.69
CA GLN A 28 2.27 20.79 -21.34
C GLN A 28 2.96 21.04 -20.00
N CYS A 29 3.12 20.00 -19.20
CA CYS A 29 3.86 20.01 -17.94
C CYS A 29 4.93 18.93 -18.00
N HIS A 30 6.18 19.32 -17.77
CA HIS A 30 7.30 18.40 -17.73
C HIS A 30 8.04 18.52 -16.42
N ILE A 31 8.16 17.41 -15.69
CA ILE A 31 8.88 17.34 -14.43
C ILE A 31 10.19 16.59 -14.67
N HIS A 32 11.28 17.35 -14.79
CA HIS A 32 12.61 16.83 -15.12
C HIS A 32 13.58 16.84 -13.94
N ARG A 33 13.18 17.40 -12.81
CA ARG A 33 13.97 17.48 -11.58
C ARG A 33 13.28 16.73 -10.43
N PRO A 34 14.02 16.27 -9.42
CA PRO A 34 13.42 15.71 -8.22
C PRO A 34 12.53 16.75 -7.54
N HIS A 35 11.28 16.38 -7.26
CA HIS A 35 10.31 17.22 -6.55
C HIS A 35 9.90 16.55 -5.24
N TYR A 36 10.03 17.31 -4.15
CA TYR A 36 9.63 16.87 -2.81
C TYR A 36 8.35 17.60 -2.39
N ILE A 37 7.28 16.83 -2.17
CA ILE A 37 5.97 17.34 -1.78
C ILE A 37 5.84 17.25 -0.26
N TYR A 38 5.52 18.40 0.35
CA TYR A 38 5.30 18.52 1.80
C TYR A 38 3.83 18.72 2.17
N ASP A 39 2.94 18.86 1.19
CA ASP A 39 1.50 18.94 1.39
C ASP A 39 0.87 17.55 1.51
N VAL A 40 -0.21 17.46 2.28
CA VAL A 40 -0.99 16.21 2.43
C VAL A 40 -1.71 15.86 1.13
N LYS A 41 -2.00 16.84 0.28
CA LYS A 41 -2.62 16.63 -1.02
C LYS A 41 -1.98 17.54 -2.06
N THR A 42 -1.57 16.97 -3.18
CA THR A 42 -1.00 17.70 -4.31
C THR A 42 -1.69 17.27 -5.60
N VAL A 43 -1.98 18.26 -6.44
CA VAL A 43 -2.55 18.07 -7.78
C VAL A 43 -1.57 18.65 -8.79
N ILE A 44 -1.13 17.83 -9.72
CA ILE A 44 -0.29 18.22 -10.85
C ILE A 44 -1.13 17.99 -12.10
N SER A 45 -1.43 19.07 -12.82
CA SER A 45 -2.31 18.99 -13.99
C SER A 45 -1.79 19.76 -15.20
N ALA A 46 -2.19 19.30 -16.38
CA ALA A 46 -1.89 19.91 -17.68
C ALA A 46 -3.07 19.79 -18.64
N GLN A 47 -3.14 20.71 -19.63
CA GLN A 47 -4.25 20.72 -20.58
C GLN A 47 -4.10 19.70 -21.71
N SER A 48 -2.88 19.24 -22.02
CA SER A 48 -2.63 18.23 -23.05
C SER A 48 -1.81 17.05 -22.53
N SER A 49 -0.58 17.30 -22.06
CA SER A 49 0.31 16.23 -21.62
C SER A 49 1.04 16.56 -20.33
N LEU A 50 1.13 15.57 -19.46
CA LEU A 50 1.98 15.52 -18.27
C LEU A 50 3.07 14.48 -18.49
N TYR A 51 4.33 14.92 -18.48
CA TYR A 51 5.49 14.06 -18.65
C TYR A 51 6.39 14.12 -17.40
N LEU A 52 6.54 12.99 -16.72
CA LEU A 52 7.49 12.80 -15.63
C LEU A 52 8.70 12.03 -16.18
N ASN A 53 9.90 12.49 -15.83
CA ASN A 53 11.16 11.76 -16.06
C ASN A 53 12.10 11.90 -14.85
N ASN A 54 11.51 11.98 -13.65
CA ASN A 54 12.25 12.14 -12.42
C ASN A 54 11.43 11.69 -11.21
N ILE A 55 11.96 12.00 -10.03
CA ILE A 55 11.40 11.65 -8.73
C ILE A 55 10.31 12.65 -8.34
N LEU A 56 9.16 12.12 -7.95
CA LEU A 56 8.12 12.85 -7.22
C LEU A 56 7.93 12.17 -5.87
N HIS A 57 8.43 12.79 -4.80
CA HIS A 57 8.47 12.17 -3.47
C HIS A 57 7.67 12.99 -2.48
N CYS A 58 6.56 12.43 -2.02
CA CYS A 58 5.72 13.03 -1.01
C CYS A 58 6.07 12.45 0.37
N THR A 59 6.38 13.29 1.36
CA THR A 59 6.93 12.82 2.65
C THR A 59 5.88 12.70 3.77
N GLN A 60 4.72 13.35 3.61
CA GLN A 60 3.71 13.38 4.66
C GLN A 60 3.00 12.03 4.83
N HIS A 61 2.53 11.76 6.05
CA HIS A 61 1.71 10.57 6.31
C HIS A 61 0.38 10.68 5.55
N LEU A 62 -0.03 9.58 4.91
CA LEU A 62 -1.25 9.49 4.08
C LEU A 62 -1.35 10.56 2.99
N CYS A 63 -0.20 11.01 2.47
CA CYS A 63 -0.21 12.05 1.46
C CYS A 63 -0.61 11.54 0.07
N GLU A 64 -1.35 12.40 -0.63
CA GLU A 64 -2.02 12.12 -1.88
C GLU A 64 -1.43 12.91 -3.04
N VAL A 65 -1.08 12.22 -4.12
CA VAL A 65 -0.60 12.81 -5.37
C VAL A 65 -1.60 12.52 -6.46
N ASN A 66 -2.13 13.56 -7.10
CA ASN A 66 -3.04 13.47 -8.23
C ASN A 66 -2.35 13.97 -9.50
N LEU A 67 -2.25 13.11 -10.51
CA LEU A 67 -1.69 13.40 -11.83
C LEU A 67 -2.84 13.45 -12.85
N ILE A 68 -3.10 14.62 -13.44
CA ILE A 68 -4.30 14.84 -14.26
C ILE A 68 -3.96 15.55 -15.57
N ALA A 69 -4.03 14.83 -16.70
CA ALA A 69 -3.87 15.40 -18.04
C ALA A 69 -4.44 14.44 -19.09
N PRO A 70 -4.84 14.88 -20.30
CA PRO A 70 -5.27 13.96 -21.35
C PRO A 70 -4.25 12.86 -21.65
N THR A 71 -2.96 13.16 -21.64
CA THR A 71 -1.89 12.15 -21.69
C THR A 71 -1.00 12.26 -20.47
N VAL A 72 -0.82 11.17 -19.73
CA VAL A 72 0.18 11.08 -18.64
C VAL A 72 1.25 10.07 -19.02
N THR A 73 2.51 10.49 -19.00
CA THR A 73 3.67 9.63 -19.27
C THR A 73 4.62 9.64 -18.08
N LEU A 74 4.88 8.47 -17.51
CA LEU A 74 5.91 8.24 -16.51
C LEU A 74 7.05 7.46 -17.18
N ASP A 75 8.08 8.16 -17.63
CA ASP A 75 9.24 7.56 -18.31
C ASP A 75 10.03 6.62 -17.38
N VAL A 76 10.96 5.84 -17.92
CA VAL A 76 11.77 4.84 -17.20
C VAL A 76 12.51 5.39 -15.97
N ASN A 77 12.86 6.69 -15.92
CA ASN A 77 13.50 7.29 -14.76
C ASN A 77 12.50 7.91 -13.76
N SER A 78 11.20 7.77 -14.00
CA SER A 78 10.16 8.28 -13.13
C SER A 78 10.03 7.45 -11.87
N HIS A 79 9.99 8.12 -10.73
CA HIS A 79 9.73 7.48 -9.44
C HIS A 79 8.72 8.32 -8.64
N VAL A 80 7.45 7.89 -8.64
CA VAL A 80 6.40 8.50 -7.83
C VAL A 80 6.31 7.76 -6.51
N THR A 81 6.46 8.48 -5.41
CA THR A 81 6.38 7.92 -4.06
C THR A 81 5.42 8.73 -3.21
N ALA A 82 4.28 8.15 -2.84
CA ALA A 82 3.25 8.77 -1.99
C ALA A 82 2.48 7.69 -1.23
N ALA A 83 1.58 8.08 -0.33
CA ALA A 83 0.66 7.12 0.28
C ALA A 83 -0.49 6.77 -0.66
N ILE A 84 -1.00 7.77 -1.39
CA ILE A 84 -2.07 7.61 -2.37
C ILE A 84 -1.61 8.25 -3.67
N VAL A 85 -1.69 7.52 -4.78
CA VAL A 85 -1.36 8.02 -6.12
C VAL A 85 -2.55 7.81 -7.03
N ASN A 86 -3.11 8.91 -7.53
CA ASN A 86 -4.19 8.91 -8.51
C ASN A 86 -3.68 9.42 -9.85
N VAL A 87 -3.94 8.68 -10.93
CA VAL A 87 -3.65 9.08 -12.30
C VAL A 87 -4.95 9.09 -13.10
N ILE A 88 -5.31 10.25 -13.66
CA ILE A 88 -6.53 10.44 -14.43
C ILE A 88 -6.16 11.02 -15.79
N ALA A 89 -6.44 10.28 -16.86
CA ALA A 89 -6.08 10.67 -18.22
C ALA A 89 -7.02 10.08 -19.27
N ASP A 90 -6.80 10.44 -20.53
CA ASP A 90 -7.32 9.67 -21.66
C ASP A 90 -6.38 8.51 -22.00
N GLU A 91 -5.07 8.79 -22.01
CA GLU A 91 -4.00 7.82 -22.23
C GLU A 91 -2.95 7.88 -21.11
N VAL A 92 -2.52 6.71 -20.64
CA VAL A 92 -1.48 6.58 -19.61
C VAL A 92 -0.37 5.65 -20.09
N TYR A 93 0.87 6.12 -20.01
CA TYR A 93 2.08 5.35 -20.32
C TYR A 93 2.95 5.29 -19.07
N ILE A 94 3.20 4.09 -18.55
CA ILE A 94 4.01 3.88 -17.34
C ILE A 94 5.14 2.93 -17.69
N ASP A 95 6.34 3.47 -17.83
CA ASP A 95 7.60 2.73 -17.92
C ASP A 95 8.41 2.84 -16.62
N GLY A 96 8.13 3.87 -15.80
CA GLY A 96 8.75 4.10 -14.48
C GLY A 96 8.11 3.34 -13.31
N ILE A 97 8.29 3.87 -12.09
CA ILE A 97 7.84 3.25 -10.84
C ILE A 97 6.83 4.14 -10.10
N ILE A 98 5.73 3.55 -9.67
CA ILE A 98 4.84 4.11 -8.64
C ILE A 98 4.97 3.22 -7.39
N ASN A 99 5.44 3.80 -6.29
CA ASN A 99 5.75 3.09 -5.05
C ASN A 99 5.00 3.70 -3.86
N THR A 100 4.11 2.92 -3.26
CA THR A 100 3.38 3.24 -2.05
C THR A 100 3.67 2.25 -0.92
N ASP A 101 4.77 1.49 -1.01
CA ASP A 101 5.16 0.47 -0.02
C ASP A 101 5.33 1.08 1.38
N GLY A 102 4.65 0.52 2.38
CA GLY A 102 4.72 0.95 3.78
C GLY A 102 4.17 2.34 4.07
N ARG A 103 3.35 2.89 3.17
CA ARG A 103 2.81 4.25 3.26
C ARG A 103 1.32 4.31 3.59
N GLY A 104 0.71 3.18 3.91
CA GLY A 104 -0.60 3.09 4.54
C GLY A 104 -0.55 3.44 6.02
N HIS A 105 -1.41 2.81 6.81
CA HIS A 105 -1.52 3.09 8.24
C HIS A 105 -0.26 2.70 9.02
N ALA A 106 0.00 3.45 10.09
CA ALA A 106 1.08 3.16 11.03
C ALA A 106 0.77 1.93 11.91
N SER A 107 1.73 1.50 12.72
CA SER A 107 1.55 0.43 13.72
C SER A 107 0.25 0.62 14.52
N ASP A 108 -0.49 -0.46 14.72
CA ASP A 108 -1.76 -0.52 15.46
C ASP A 108 -2.86 0.42 14.93
N GLN A 109 -2.74 0.91 13.69
CA GLN A 109 -3.73 1.76 13.04
C GLN A 109 -4.31 1.12 11.78
N GLY A 110 -5.50 1.57 11.38
CA GLY A 110 -6.19 1.14 10.16
C GLY A 110 -7.40 0.24 10.41
N GLU A 111 -7.97 -0.28 9.34
CA GLU A 111 -9.08 -1.22 9.37
C GLU A 111 -8.55 -2.64 9.56
N GLY A 112 -8.65 -3.17 10.77
CA GLY A 112 -8.01 -4.42 11.16
C GLY A 112 -6.53 -4.27 11.48
N PRO A 113 -6.17 -3.35 12.40
CA PRO A 113 -4.80 -3.27 12.86
C PRO A 113 -4.44 -4.58 13.55
N GLY A 114 -3.17 -4.95 13.49
CA GLY A 114 -2.67 -5.97 14.39
C GLY A 114 -2.84 -5.53 15.84
N SER A 115 -2.96 -6.49 16.77
CA SER A 115 -3.11 -6.19 18.19
C SER A 115 -1.82 -6.40 18.97
N ILE A 116 -1.66 -5.60 20.01
CA ILE A 116 -0.62 -5.73 21.04
C ILE A 116 -0.73 -7.11 21.74
N PRO A 117 0.39 -7.78 22.03
CA PRO A 117 0.38 -9.05 22.75
C PRO A 117 -0.14 -8.91 24.19
N ILE A 118 -0.86 -9.93 24.67
CA ILE A 118 -1.44 -9.97 26.03
C ILE A 118 -0.43 -10.53 27.05
N SER A 119 0.53 -11.35 26.60
CA SER A 119 1.57 -11.99 27.40
C SER A 119 2.97 -11.42 27.12
N LEU A 120 3.96 -11.73 27.96
CA LEU A 120 5.39 -11.41 27.76
C LEU A 120 6.04 -12.26 26.66
N TYR A 121 5.34 -13.31 26.21
CA TYR A 121 5.87 -14.36 25.34
C TYR A 121 5.10 -14.46 24.01
N ASP A 122 4.08 -13.60 23.80
CA ASP A 122 3.27 -13.61 22.58
C ASP A 122 3.82 -12.53 21.63
N GLY A 123 3.93 -12.86 20.34
CA GLY A 123 4.24 -11.89 19.29
C GLY A 123 3.00 -11.06 18.94
N ALA A 124 3.21 -9.84 18.44
CA ALA A 124 2.11 -8.99 18.01
C ALA A 124 1.45 -9.52 16.74
N ILE A 125 0.15 -9.28 16.54
CA ILE A 125 -0.58 -9.80 15.36
C ILE A 125 -0.24 -8.97 14.11
N GLY A 126 -0.20 -9.59 12.92
CA GLY A 126 -0.06 -8.86 11.66
C GLY A 126 -1.29 -8.02 11.30
N GLY A 127 -1.12 -7.02 10.45
CA GLY A 127 -2.23 -6.21 9.94
C GLY A 127 -3.12 -7.00 8.97
N GLY A 128 -4.43 -6.72 9.01
CA GLY A 128 -5.38 -7.18 7.99
C GLY A 128 -5.57 -6.18 6.87
N TYR A 129 -6.18 -6.59 5.77
CA TYR A 129 -6.62 -5.67 4.71
C TYR A 129 -8.15 -5.62 4.67
N ASN A 130 -8.74 -4.52 5.15
CA ASN A 130 -10.20 -4.29 5.23
C ASN A 130 -10.97 -5.35 6.06
N GLY A 131 -10.32 -5.90 7.09
CA GLY A 131 -10.87 -6.87 8.04
C GLY A 131 -9.85 -7.14 9.16
N PRO A 132 -10.25 -7.63 10.34
CA PRO A 132 -9.31 -7.95 11.42
C PRO A 132 -8.18 -8.87 10.95
N GLY A 133 -6.94 -8.49 11.26
CA GLY A 133 -5.74 -9.27 10.95
C GLY A 133 -5.82 -10.71 11.48
N ARG A 134 -5.24 -11.66 10.73
CA ARG A 134 -5.33 -13.08 11.07
C ARG A 134 -4.41 -13.47 12.23
N THR A 135 -4.99 -14.28 13.10
CA THR A 135 -4.48 -15.22 14.12
C THR A 135 -3.17 -14.91 14.88
N ARG A 136 -3.25 -15.05 16.20
CA ARG A 136 -2.13 -15.05 17.15
C ARG A 136 -1.12 -16.18 16.91
N CYS A 137 0.16 -15.92 17.19
CA CYS A 137 1.13 -16.97 17.49
C CYS A 137 0.91 -17.46 18.95
N HIS A 138 1.06 -18.77 19.24
CA HIS A 138 0.88 -19.41 20.56
C HIS A 138 1.43 -18.57 21.75
N GLY A 139 0.86 -18.50 22.96
CA GLY A 139 -0.21 -19.29 23.57
C GLY A 139 -0.51 -18.88 25.02
N SER A 140 -1.77 -18.56 25.29
CA SER A 140 -2.37 -18.89 26.59
C SER A 140 -3.82 -19.32 26.38
N SER A 141 -4.18 -20.42 27.03
CA SER A 141 -5.53 -20.98 27.11
C SER A 141 -6.52 -20.08 27.88
N LEU A 142 -6.25 -18.79 27.98
CA LEU A 142 -7.12 -17.79 28.61
C LEU A 142 -7.71 -16.90 27.52
N GLY A 143 -8.85 -17.38 27.04
CA GLY A 143 -9.91 -16.69 26.33
C GLY A 143 -9.73 -15.20 26.07
N SER A 144 -9.58 -14.88 24.79
CA SER A 144 -10.47 -13.89 24.19
C SER A 144 -10.47 -14.16 22.71
N SER A 145 -11.45 -14.90 22.20
CA SER A 145 -11.75 -14.95 20.78
C SER A 145 -11.80 -13.51 20.23
N VAL A 146 -10.71 -13.03 19.66
CA VAL A 146 -10.75 -11.81 18.85
C VAL A 146 -11.55 -12.24 17.63
N GLN A 147 -12.78 -11.72 17.56
CA GLN A 147 -13.73 -12.05 16.53
C GLN A 147 -13.11 -11.78 15.17
N PHE A 148 -13.01 -12.84 14.39
CA PHE A 148 -12.77 -12.79 12.96
C PHE A 148 -13.99 -12.11 12.33
N GLY A 149 -13.89 -10.81 12.14
CA GLY A 149 -14.67 -10.16 11.10
C GLY A 149 -14.13 -10.68 9.78
N GLU A 150 -14.86 -11.59 9.16
CA GLU A 150 -14.88 -11.59 7.70
C GLU A 150 -15.36 -10.19 7.34
N GLY A 151 -14.42 -9.30 6.99
CA GLY A 151 -14.77 -7.99 6.47
C GLY A 151 -15.51 -8.23 5.16
N GLU A 152 -16.83 -8.33 5.25
CA GLU A 152 -17.78 -8.27 4.14
C GLU A 152 -17.66 -6.88 3.49
N PHE A 153 -16.59 -6.63 2.74
CA PHE A 153 -16.79 -5.88 1.51
C PHE A 153 -17.23 -6.89 0.47
N GLY A 154 -18.55 -6.89 0.32
CA GLY A 154 -19.34 -7.83 -0.45
C GLY A 154 -18.75 -8.17 -1.80
N ASP A 155 -19.06 -9.39 -2.19
CA ASP A 155 -19.26 -9.75 -3.57
C ASP A 155 -19.94 -8.60 -4.36
N GLU A 156 -19.53 -8.49 -5.62
CA GLU A 156 -20.21 -7.75 -6.69
C GLU A 156 -19.99 -6.23 -6.75
N VAL A 157 -19.07 -5.84 -7.64
CA VAL A 157 -19.13 -4.71 -8.60
C VAL A 157 -19.32 -3.28 -8.05
N GLU A 158 -20.25 -3.02 -7.12
CA GLU A 158 -20.50 -1.69 -6.53
C GLU A 158 -19.40 -1.23 -5.56
N GLY A 159 -18.62 -2.16 -4.99
CA GLY A 159 -17.49 -1.84 -4.11
C GLY A 159 -16.21 -1.37 -4.85
N ILE A 160 -16.14 -1.52 -6.17
CA ILE A 160 -14.90 -1.30 -6.94
C ILE A 160 -14.48 0.17 -6.98
N SER A 161 -15.44 1.10 -6.99
CA SER A 161 -15.17 2.54 -6.96
C SER A 161 -14.60 3.02 -5.62
N ASN A 162 -14.91 2.34 -4.51
CA ASN A 162 -14.42 2.72 -3.18
C ASN A 162 -13.01 2.19 -2.86
N PHE A 163 -12.53 1.11 -3.52
CA PHE A 163 -11.19 0.56 -3.26
C PHE A 163 -10.02 1.48 -3.66
N GLN A 164 -10.28 2.53 -4.45
CA GLN A 164 -9.26 3.43 -5.00
C GLN A 164 -8.47 4.18 -3.93
N HIS A 165 -8.95 4.20 -2.67
CA HIS A 165 -8.29 4.90 -1.56
C HIS A 165 -8.02 4.04 -0.33
N HIS A 166 -8.27 2.72 -0.39
CA HIS A 166 -8.07 1.84 0.76
C HIS A 166 -6.59 1.50 0.90
N VAL A 167 -5.95 2.09 1.90
CA VAL A 167 -4.58 1.75 2.28
C VAL A 167 -4.58 0.55 3.24
N GLY A 168 -3.47 -0.19 3.27
CA GLY A 168 -3.26 -1.28 4.21
C GLY A 168 -3.15 -0.80 5.65
N SER A 169 -3.52 -1.68 6.57
CA SER A 169 -3.42 -1.50 8.02
C SER A 169 -2.01 -1.81 8.53
N GLY A 170 -1.65 -1.20 9.65
CA GLY A 170 -0.42 -1.54 10.35
C GLY A 170 -0.51 -2.87 11.09
N GLY A 171 0.63 -3.52 11.25
CA GLY A 171 0.80 -4.61 12.20
C GLY A 171 0.72 -4.13 13.64
N GLY A 172 0.56 -5.06 14.56
CA GLY A 172 0.50 -4.77 15.98
C GLY A 172 1.88 -4.44 16.53
N GLN A 173 1.93 -3.54 17.49
CA GLN A 173 3.13 -3.29 18.28
C GLN A 173 3.38 -4.47 19.22
N GLY A 174 4.64 -4.82 19.41
CA GLY A 174 5.07 -5.65 20.53
C GLY A 174 4.73 -5.00 21.88
N ARG A 175 5.04 -5.69 22.96
CA ARG A 175 4.71 -5.27 24.32
C ARG A 175 5.40 -3.96 24.72
N THR A 176 6.61 -3.73 24.21
CA THR A 176 7.34 -2.49 24.43
C THR A 176 7.10 -1.53 23.27
N ASP A 177 7.01 -0.23 23.56
CA ASP A 177 6.89 0.83 22.56
C ASP A 177 8.08 0.88 21.57
N GLU A 178 9.18 0.20 21.91
CA GLU A 178 10.36 0.06 21.04
C GLU A 178 10.18 -0.98 19.92
N VAL A 179 9.21 -1.89 20.04
CA VAL A 179 8.95 -2.97 19.07
C VAL A 179 7.70 -2.62 18.27
N GLN A 180 7.84 -1.79 17.26
CA GLN A 180 6.70 -1.34 16.45
C GLN A 180 6.27 -2.39 15.42
N GLY A 181 4.98 -2.42 15.14
CA GLY A 181 4.43 -3.13 13.99
C GLY A 181 4.82 -2.45 12.67
N GLY A 182 4.81 -3.25 11.61
CA GLY A 182 5.09 -2.78 10.26
C GLY A 182 3.93 -1.94 9.72
N ARG A 183 4.25 -0.93 8.90
CA ARG A 183 3.23 -0.08 8.26
C ARG A 183 2.53 -0.80 7.12
N GLY A 184 1.25 -0.50 6.90
CA GLY A 184 0.52 -1.02 5.74
C GLY A 184 1.00 -0.40 4.41
N GLY A 185 0.65 -1.02 3.28
CA GLY A 185 0.87 -0.47 1.94
C GLY A 185 -0.09 0.66 1.60
N GLY A 186 0.28 1.57 0.69
CA GLY A 186 -0.60 2.66 0.26
C GLY A 186 -1.57 2.27 -0.86
N ALA A 187 -2.12 3.26 -1.58
CA ALA A 187 -3.10 3.05 -2.64
C ALA A 187 -2.63 3.64 -3.97
N ILE A 188 -2.88 2.93 -5.07
CA ILE A 188 -2.62 3.36 -6.44
C ILE A 188 -3.92 3.23 -7.24
N ALA A 189 -4.39 4.32 -7.84
CA ALA A 189 -5.54 4.31 -8.74
C ALA A 189 -5.15 4.94 -10.08
N ILE A 190 -5.29 4.18 -11.16
CA ILE A 190 -5.03 4.65 -12.53
C ILE A 190 -6.32 4.48 -13.33
N ASN A 191 -6.85 5.59 -13.84
CA ASN A 191 -8.05 5.61 -14.66
C ASN A 191 -7.76 6.32 -15.98
N ALA A 192 -7.86 5.58 -17.07
CA ALA A 192 -7.73 6.13 -18.42
C ALA A 192 -9.02 5.92 -19.23
N SER A 193 -9.45 6.96 -19.94
CA SER A 193 -10.66 6.87 -20.77
C SER A 193 -10.47 6.04 -22.04
N THR A 194 -9.21 5.79 -22.47
CA THR A 194 -8.89 5.11 -23.73
C THR A 194 -7.88 3.97 -23.56
N LEU A 195 -6.66 4.28 -23.12
CA LEU A 195 -5.54 3.34 -23.15
C LEU A 195 -4.63 3.45 -21.92
N ILE A 196 -4.20 2.30 -21.40
CA ILE A 196 -3.09 2.18 -20.47
C ILE A 196 -2.03 1.25 -21.05
N VAL A 197 -0.79 1.75 -21.16
CA VAL A 197 0.41 0.97 -21.42
C VAL A 197 1.22 0.89 -20.13
N LEU A 198 1.24 -0.28 -19.50
CA LEU A 198 1.97 -0.53 -18.26
C LEU A 198 3.17 -1.46 -18.53
N ASN A 199 4.36 -0.90 -18.67
CA ASN A 199 5.64 -1.64 -18.73
C ASN A 199 6.47 -1.50 -17.44
N GLY A 200 6.14 -0.50 -16.62
CA GLY A 200 6.81 -0.19 -15.37
C GLY A 200 6.30 -1.01 -14.18
N ARG A 201 6.51 -0.46 -12.97
CA ARG A 201 6.19 -1.14 -11.71
C ARG A 201 5.20 -0.34 -10.86
N LEU A 202 4.16 -1.03 -10.39
CA LEU A 202 3.24 -0.57 -9.35
C LEU A 202 3.49 -1.38 -8.07
N SER A 203 3.71 -0.73 -6.93
CA SER A 203 4.05 -1.41 -5.67
C SER A 203 3.31 -0.76 -4.51
N ALA A 204 2.54 -1.55 -3.77
CA ALA A 204 1.75 -1.16 -2.61
C ALA A 204 1.91 -2.20 -1.47
N ASN A 205 3.13 -2.63 -1.18
CA ASN A 205 3.41 -3.66 -0.19
C ASN A 205 3.38 -3.12 1.23
N GLY A 206 3.05 -3.96 2.21
CA GLY A 206 3.27 -3.66 3.62
C GLY A 206 4.75 -3.70 4.02
N GLN A 207 5.07 -3.19 5.20
CA GLN A 207 6.41 -3.21 5.79
C GLN A 207 6.56 -4.29 6.86
N PRO A 208 7.75 -4.88 7.01
CA PRO A 208 8.02 -5.82 8.10
C PRO A 208 7.84 -5.19 9.48
N GLY A 209 7.42 -5.98 10.45
CA GLY A 209 7.44 -5.59 11.86
C GLY A 209 8.87 -5.53 12.42
N MET A 210 9.07 -4.76 13.49
CA MET A 210 10.36 -4.68 14.15
C MET A 210 10.70 -5.98 14.89
N PRO A 211 11.98 -6.40 14.90
CA PRO A 211 12.41 -7.50 15.75
C PRO A 211 12.25 -7.14 17.22
N GLY A 212 12.15 -8.15 18.08
CA GLY A 212 12.16 -7.96 19.54
C GLY A 212 13.44 -7.28 20.03
N VAL A 213 13.38 -6.65 21.22
CA VAL A 213 14.50 -5.94 21.88
C VAL A 213 14.93 -6.64 23.18
N ASP A 214 16.11 -6.30 23.70
CA ASP A 214 16.72 -6.96 24.88
C ASP A 214 15.74 -7.07 26.07
N GLY A 215 15.42 -8.31 26.48
CA GLY A 215 14.50 -8.59 27.59
C GLY A 215 13.04 -8.77 27.20
N SER A 216 12.69 -8.59 25.93
CA SER A 216 11.37 -8.84 25.34
C SER A 216 11.49 -9.88 24.22
N CYS A 217 10.72 -10.96 24.29
CA CYS A 217 10.85 -12.10 23.37
C CYS A 217 9.82 -12.04 22.23
N ASP A 218 9.24 -10.88 21.97
CA ASP A 218 8.11 -10.64 21.08
C ASP A 218 8.49 -9.69 19.94
N GLY A 219 8.19 -10.10 18.71
CA GLY A 219 8.34 -9.25 17.53
C GLY A 219 7.06 -8.47 17.20
N GLY A 220 7.20 -7.34 16.52
CA GLY A 220 6.07 -6.57 15.99
C GLY A 220 5.42 -7.29 14.81
N GLY A 221 4.12 -7.11 14.60
CA GLY A 221 3.40 -7.71 13.47
C GLY A 221 3.79 -7.07 12.13
N GLY A 222 3.68 -7.79 11.02
CA GLY A 222 3.86 -7.20 9.68
C GLY A 222 2.69 -6.26 9.32
N GLY A 223 2.92 -5.27 8.47
CA GLY A 223 1.85 -4.46 7.87
C GLY A 223 1.24 -5.12 6.64
N SER A 224 -0.06 -4.89 6.38
CA SER A 224 -0.76 -5.51 5.24
C SER A 224 -0.42 -4.83 3.91
N GLY A 225 -0.66 -5.53 2.80
CA GLY A 225 -0.61 -4.92 1.47
C GLY A 225 -1.69 -3.85 1.30
N GLY A 226 -1.50 -2.94 0.36
CA GLY A 226 -2.43 -1.85 0.03
C GLY A 226 -3.30 -2.15 -1.19
N SER A 227 -3.75 -1.12 -1.90
CA SER A 227 -4.63 -1.27 -3.07
C SER A 227 -4.00 -0.80 -4.37
N ILE A 228 -4.27 -1.52 -5.46
CA ILE A 228 -3.94 -1.09 -6.81
C ILE A 228 -5.20 -1.29 -7.67
N THR A 229 -5.69 -0.22 -8.28
CA THR A 229 -6.80 -0.26 -9.23
C THR A 229 -6.37 0.34 -10.56
N VAL A 230 -6.56 -0.41 -11.65
CA VAL A 230 -6.24 0.01 -13.01
C VAL A 230 -7.48 -0.14 -13.88
N SER A 231 -7.93 0.93 -14.52
CA SER A 231 -9.18 0.96 -15.30
C SER A 231 -8.97 1.66 -16.63
N ALA A 232 -9.24 0.96 -17.74
CA ALA A 232 -9.30 1.54 -19.09
C ALA A 232 -9.98 0.61 -20.10
N PRO A 233 -10.51 1.13 -21.22
CA PRO A 233 -10.99 0.29 -22.32
C PRO A 233 -9.94 -0.68 -22.85
N VAL A 234 -8.68 -0.24 -22.93
CA VAL A 234 -7.55 -1.07 -23.37
C VAL A 234 -6.44 -1.00 -22.34
N ILE A 235 -6.01 -2.16 -21.85
CA ILE A 235 -4.81 -2.30 -21.01
C ILE A 235 -3.82 -3.24 -21.71
N THR A 236 -2.58 -2.78 -21.86
CA THR A 236 -1.48 -3.53 -22.48
C THR A 236 -0.16 -3.27 -21.75
N GLY A 237 0.89 -3.99 -22.15
CA GLY A 237 2.23 -3.88 -21.61
C GLY A 237 2.73 -5.17 -20.99
N SER A 238 3.88 -5.08 -20.34
CA SER A 238 4.61 -6.21 -19.71
C SER A 238 5.09 -5.89 -18.29
N GLY A 239 4.46 -4.89 -17.67
CA GLY A 239 4.84 -4.39 -16.35
C GLY A 239 4.44 -5.33 -15.20
N TYR A 240 4.68 -4.83 -13.99
CA TYR A 240 4.50 -5.59 -12.75
C TYR A 240 3.67 -4.81 -11.72
N ALA A 241 2.73 -5.49 -11.07
CA ALA A 241 1.93 -4.92 -9.97
C ALA A 241 2.00 -5.82 -8.72
N ALA A 242 2.30 -5.23 -7.56
CA ALA A 242 2.35 -5.95 -6.29
C ALA A 242 1.68 -5.21 -5.13
N ALA A 243 0.89 -5.95 -4.37
CA ALA A 243 0.30 -5.48 -3.11
C ALA A 243 0.40 -6.60 -2.07
N THR A 244 1.61 -6.89 -1.59
CA THR A 244 1.87 -8.00 -0.67
C THR A 244 1.89 -7.56 0.79
N GLY A 245 1.38 -8.40 1.69
CA GLY A 245 1.58 -8.26 3.12
C GLY A 245 3.03 -8.56 3.52
N ALA A 246 3.44 -8.04 4.66
CA ALA A 246 4.79 -8.24 5.17
C ALA A 246 4.85 -9.29 6.29
N LYS A 247 6.07 -9.76 6.54
CA LYS A 247 6.38 -10.65 7.67
C LYS A 247 6.40 -9.85 8.97
N GLY A 248 5.98 -10.46 10.07
CA GLY A 248 6.28 -9.91 11.39
C GLY A 248 7.77 -10.01 11.72
N GLY A 249 8.17 -9.25 12.73
CA GLY A 249 9.52 -9.23 13.26
C GLY A 249 9.88 -10.54 13.95
N MET A 250 11.14 -10.94 13.79
CA MET A 250 11.69 -12.11 14.47
C MET A 250 11.91 -11.81 15.96
N THR A 251 12.04 -12.85 16.75
CA THR A 251 12.52 -12.73 18.12
C THR A 251 14.00 -12.34 18.13
N PHE A 252 14.44 -11.72 19.22
CA PHE A 252 15.84 -11.35 19.38
C PHE A 252 16.70 -12.61 19.55
N ASP A 253 17.42 -13.00 18.51
CA ASP A 253 18.34 -14.15 18.54
C ASP A 253 19.77 -13.66 18.22
N GLY A 254 20.61 -13.44 19.24
CA GLY A 254 22.03 -13.22 18.93
C GLY A 254 23.02 -12.59 19.91
N ARG A 255 22.75 -12.41 21.23
CA ARG A 255 23.83 -12.07 22.17
C ARG A 255 23.84 -12.91 23.45
N PRO A 256 25.00 -13.47 23.86
CA PRO A 256 25.18 -14.16 25.14
C PRO A 256 25.37 -13.14 26.28
N THR A 257 24.54 -12.11 26.33
CA THR A 257 24.61 -11.09 27.39
C THR A 257 23.48 -11.31 28.37
N GLY A 258 23.60 -12.35 29.20
CA GLY A 258 23.13 -12.42 30.59
C GLY A 258 21.66 -12.16 30.92
N SER A 259 20.78 -11.85 29.98
CA SER A 259 19.35 -11.64 30.24
C SER A 259 18.65 -12.99 30.24
N ALA A 260 18.59 -13.61 31.41
CA ALA A 260 18.06 -14.95 31.67
C ALA A 260 16.54 -15.12 31.41
N ASN A 261 15.91 -14.20 30.69
CA ASN A 261 14.47 -14.01 30.72
C ASN A 261 13.77 -14.62 29.50
N CYS A 262 14.46 -14.71 28.35
CA CYS A 262 13.99 -15.49 27.18
C CYS A 262 14.58 -16.92 27.14
N TRP A 263 15.51 -17.23 28.06
CA TRP A 263 16.32 -18.46 28.06
C TRP A 263 15.81 -19.56 28.99
N GLY A 264 14.81 -19.28 29.82
CA GLY A 264 14.23 -20.28 30.72
C GLY A 264 13.67 -21.49 29.99
N ASN A 265 13.31 -21.34 28.72
CA ASN A 265 12.97 -22.39 27.79
C ASN A 265 13.19 -21.84 26.37
N LYS A 266 14.00 -22.52 25.54
CA LYS A 266 14.25 -22.18 24.11
C LYS A 266 13.00 -22.19 23.20
N GLU A 267 11.81 -22.30 23.78
CA GLU A 267 10.53 -22.54 23.11
C GLU A 267 9.54 -21.35 23.23
N TYR A 268 9.91 -20.22 23.86
CA TYR A 268 8.93 -19.21 24.32
C TYR A 268 9.08 -17.79 23.75
N GLY A 269 9.98 -17.57 22.80
CA GLY A 269 9.93 -16.34 22.01
C GLY A 269 8.97 -16.53 20.83
N SER A 270 7.98 -15.66 20.69
CA SER A 270 7.05 -15.72 19.56
C SER A 270 7.37 -14.59 18.55
N PRO A 271 7.67 -14.92 17.28
CA PRO A 271 7.79 -13.90 16.26
C PRO A 271 6.44 -13.17 16.09
N GLY A 272 6.48 -11.93 15.62
CA GLY A 272 5.27 -11.20 15.29
C GLY A 272 4.54 -11.88 14.11
N GLY A 273 3.22 -11.80 14.05
CA GLY A 273 2.42 -12.39 13.00
C GLY A 273 2.65 -11.75 11.63
N SER A 274 2.55 -12.57 10.58
CA SER A 274 2.54 -12.10 9.19
C SER A 274 1.22 -11.40 8.84
N ALA A 275 1.29 -10.41 7.95
CA ALA A 275 0.15 -9.62 7.53
C ALA A 275 -0.53 -10.16 6.28
N GLU A 276 -1.78 -9.79 6.07
CA GLU A 276 -2.51 -10.14 4.85
C GLU A 276 -1.99 -9.40 3.61
N GLY A 277 -2.19 -10.02 2.44
CA GLY A 277 -2.03 -9.36 1.15
C GLY A 277 -3.03 -8.22 0.95
N GLY A 278 -2.72 -7.34 0.00
CA GLY A 278 -3.59 -6.23 -0.39
C GLY A 278 -4.61 -6.63 -1.46
N ARG A 279 -4.92 -5.72 -2.37
CA ARG A 279 -5.84 -5.99 -3.49
C ARG A 279 -5.36 -5.36 -4.78
N ILE A 280 -5.45 -6.12 -5.87
CA ILE A 280 -5.22 -5.61 -7.23
C ILE A 280 -6.50 -5.81 -8.05
N VAL A 281 -7.00 -4.74 -8.65
CA VAL A 281 -8.19 -4.74 -9.51
C VAL A 281 -7.81 -4.21 -10.90
N MET A 282 -8.12 -4.98 -11.94
CA MET A 282 -8.02 -4.53 -13.33
C MET A 282 -9.40 -4.58 -14.00
N ILE A 283 -9.82 -3.43 -14.52
CA ILE A 283 -11.12 -3.23 -15.15
C ILE A 283 -10.88 -2.88 -16.61
N THR A 284 -11.17 -3.81 -17.51
CA THR A 284 -11.03 -3.55 -18.94
C THR A 284 -11.88 -4.52 -19.78
N PRO A 285 -12.60 -4.02 -20.80
CA PRO A 285 -13.29 -4.88 -21.76
C PRO A 285 -12.32 -5.59 -22.72
N SER A 286 -11.03 -5.20 -22.78
CA SER A 286 -10.05 -5.79 -23.71
C SER A 286 -8.64 -5.74 -23.12
N VAL A 287 -8.17 -6.88 -22.59
CA VAL A 287 -6.76 -7.08 -22.21
C VAL A 287 -6.00 -7.58 -23.43
N HIS A 288 -4.95 -6.88 -23.85
CA HIS A 288 -4.16 -7.30 -25.00
C HIS A 288 -2.83 -8.01 -24.68
N HIS A 289 -2.33 -8.02 -23.44
CA HIS A 289 -1.14 -8.79 -23.02
C HIS A 289 -1.08 -8.98 -21.49
N ALA A 290 -0.22 -9.89 -21.01
CA ALA A 290 -0.11 -10.29 -19.61
C ALA A 290 0.72 -9.27 -18.79
N ILE A 291 0.06 -8.53 -17.91
CA ILE A 291 0.70 -7.83 -16.79
C ILE A 291 0.93 -8.86 -15.68
N ASP A 292 2.15 -8.90 -15.14
CA ASP A 292 2.46 -9.78 -14.01
C ASP A 292 1.92 -9.17 -12.70
N MET A 293 1.08 -9.92 -11.99
CA MET A 293 0.44 -9.44 -10.76
C MET A 293 0.71 -10.36 -9.59
N THR A 294 1.01 -9.79 -8.42
CA THR A 294 1.30 -10.55 -7.19
C THR A 294 0.56 -9.96 -6.00
N VAL A 295 -0.24 -10.78 -5.31
CA VAL A 295 -0.94 -10.38 -4.08
C VAL A 295 -0.81 -11.46 -3.01
N LYS A 296 0.27 -11.46 -2.24
CA LYS A 296 0.54 -12.52 -1.25
C LYS A 296 0.47 -11.99 0.17
N GLY A 297 0.02 -12.82 1.09
CA GLY A 297 0.26 -12.57 2.51
C GLY A 297 1.76 -12.64 2.85
N GLY A 298 2.13 -12.13 4.02
CA GLY A 298 3.44 -12.39 4.60
C GLY A 298 3.58 -13.88 4.92
N VAL A 299 4.76 -14.45 4.61
CA VAL A 299 5.07 -15.86 4.88
C VAL A 299 6.15 -15.95 5.95
N GLN A 300 5.89 -16.63 7.07
CA GLN A 300 6.90 -16.90 8.10
C GLN A 300 7.25 -18.38 8.14
N ASN A 301 8.55 -18.70 8.21
CA ASN A 301 9.05 -20.07 8.10
C ASN A 301 9.23 -20.76 9.48
N GLU A 302 8.59 -20.26 10.54
CA GLU A 302 8.81 -20.75 11.91
C GLU A 302 7.57 -21.38 12.55
N TRP A 303 7.82 -22.26 13.52
CA TRP A 303 6.97 -23.38 13.97
C TRP A 303 5.57 -23.04 14.53
N THR A 304 5.16 -21.78 14.65
CA THR A 304 3.97 -21.40 15.44
C THR A 304 3.15 -20.21 14.92
N CYS A 305 3.45 -19.65 13.75
CA CYS A 305 2.70 -18.51 13.19
C CYS A 305 2.01 -18.87 11.87
N VAL A 306 0.75 -18.46 11.71
CA VAL A 306 -0.04 -18.69 10.50
C VAL A 306 0.40 -17.69 9.43
N ASP A 307 0.56 -18.15 8.19
CA ASP A 307 0.79 -17.27 7.05
C ASP A 307 -0.35 -16.25 6.92
N GLY A 308 -0.01 -15.03 6.52
CA GLY A 308 -1.01 -14.02 6.22
C GLY A 308 -1.94 -14.51 5.10
N GLY A 309 -3.22 -14.16 5.19
CA GLY A 309 -4.17 -14.46 4.12
C GLY A 309 -3.68 -13.87 2.79
N ASP A 310 -3.75 -14.65 1.73
CA ASP A 310 -3.58 -14.12 0.37
C ASP A 310 -4.64 -13.05 0.12
N GLY A 311 -4.22 -11.98 -0.56
CA GLY A 311 -5.18 -10.97 -0.99
C GLY A 311 -5.88 -11.39 -2.28
N HIS A 312 -6.57 -10.44 -2.91
CA HIS A 312 -7.41 -10.73 -4.07
C HIS A 312 -6.94 -10.02 -5.33
N ILE A 313 -6.97 -10.77 -6.43
CA ILE A 313 -6.86 -10.28 -7.79
C ILE A 313 -8.24 -10.34 -8.41
N PHE A 314 -8.73 -9.19 -8.89
CA PHE A 314 -9.98 -9.11 -9.65
C PHE A 314 -9.68 -8.68 -11.07
N TYR A 315 -10.11 -9.50 -12.02
CA TYR A 315 -10.24 -9.12 -13.42
C TYR A 315 -11.71 -9.04 -13.75
N SER A 316 -12.15 -7.85 -14.18
CA SER A 316 -13.48 -7.67 -14.75
C SER A 316 -13.31 -7.26 -16.20
N ASN A 317 -13.60 -8.20 -17.11
CA ASN A 317 -14.11 -7.82 -18.43
C ASN A 317 -15.64 -7.83 -18.32
N THR A 318 -16.35 -7.10 -19.19
CA THR A 318 -17.82 -7.01 -19.17
C THR A 318 -18.56 -8.36 -19.35
N GLN A 319 -17.85 -9.50 -19.37
CA GLN A 319 -18.38 -10.85 -19.51
C GLN A 319 -17.83 -11.88 -18.49
N TYR A 320 -16.90 -11.53 -17.59
CA TYR A 320 -16.25 -12.51 -16.71
C TYR A 320 -15.69 -11.89 -15.42
N TYR A 321 -16.10 -12.46 -14.29
CA TYR A 321 -15.47 -12.28 -12.98
C TYR A 321 -14.62 -13.52 -12.69
N ASP A 322 -13.31 -13.36 -12.59
CA ASP A 322 -12.42 -14.45 -12.14
C ASP A 322 -11.78 -14.10 -10.80
N ARG A 323 -12.11 -14.90 -9.78
CA ARG A 323 -11.55 -14.81 -8.43
C ARG A 323 -10.50 -15.92 -8.31
N ARG A 324 -9.22 -15.61 -8.56
CA ARG A 324 -8.14 -16.61 -8.46
C ARG A 324 -7.35 -16.47 -7.16
N PRO A 325 -7.08 -17.58 -6.43
CA PRO A 325 -6.01 -17.66 -5.44
C PRO A 325 -4.65 -17.41 -6.11
N THR A 326 -3.67 -16.92 -5.36
CA THR A 326 -2.40 -16.49 -5.97
C THR A 326 -1.53 -17.63 -6.47
N GLY A 327 -0.82 -17.42 -7.59
CA GLY A 327 0.14 -18.37 -8.15
C GLY A 327 -0.27 -19.11 -9.43
N GLN A 328 -1.41 -18.77 -10.05
CA GLN A 328 -1.74 -19.28 -11.39
C GLN A 328 -1.59 -18.18 -12.45
N PRO A 329 -0.92 -18.46 -13.59
CA PRO A 329 -0.80 -17.49 -14.68
C PRO A 329 -2.17 -17.15 -15.29
N ALA A 330 -2.31 -15.90 -15.75
CA ALA A 330 -3.44 -15.48 -16.56
C ALA A 330 -3.38 -16.19 -17.92
N THR A 331 -4.51 -16.71 -18.39
CA THR A 331 -4.68 -17.35 -19.72
C THR A 331 -5.53 -16.47 -20.59
#